data_AF-A0A379AHG0-F1
#
_entry.id   AF-A0A379AHG0-F1
#
_cell.length_a   1.000
_cell.length_b   1.000
_cell.length_c   1.000
_cell.angle_alpha   90.00
_cell.angle_beta   90.00
_cell.angle_gamma   90.00
#
_symmetry.space_group_name_H-M   'P 1'
#
loop_
_entity.id
_entity.type
_entity.pdbx_description
1 polymer ?
#
loop_
_entity_poly.entity_id
_entity_poly.type
_entity_poly.pdbx_seq_one_letter_code
_entity_poly.pdbx_strand_id
1 'polypeptide(L)'
;MAKSVEDTLFFRQHMALALNEVGAEPLARHFSLDQFHAEMQARREHQPDALSGTSTHDTKRGEDARARLYTLTEAPQRWAECVNRWREMNHDQVVRLKDGPAPEPAVEWDAV
;
A
#
# COMPACT_ATOMS: atom_id res chain seq x y z
N MET A 1 -1.87 -14.08 -12.20
CA MET A 1 -1.90 -13.11 -11.09
C MET A 1 -0.72 -12.16 -11.12
N ALA A 2 0.53 -12.60 -11.05
CA ALA A 2 1.71 -11.72 -11.02
C ALA A 2 1.66 -10.49 -11.96
N LYS A 3 1.50 -10.69 -13.28
CA LYS A 3 1.51 -9.55 -14.23
C LYS A 3 0.30 -8.62 -14.14
N SER A 4 -0.89 -9.15 -13.92
CA SER A 4 -2.13 -8.36 -13.90
C SER A 4 -2.43 -7.74 -12.53
N VAL A 5 -2.03 -8.40 -11.44
CA VAL A 5 -2.28 -7.96 -10.07
C VAL A 5 -1.07 -7.21 -9.53
N GLU A 6 0.07 -7.90 -9.39
CA GLU A 6 1.26 -7.35 -8.73
C GLU A 6 1.95 -6.27 -9.57
N ASP A 7 2.01 -6.46 -10.89
CA ASP A 7 2.67 -5.53 -11.82
C ASP A 7 1.70 -4.57 -12.53
N THR A 8 0.41 -4.54 -12.14
CA THR A 8 -0.56 -3.61 -12.77
C THR A 8 -1.59 -3.09 -11.77
N LEU A 9 -2.42 -3.96 -11.17
CA LEU A 9 -3.48 -3.51 -10.25
C LEU A 9 -2.92 -2.77 -9.03
N PHE A 10 -1.86 -3.30 -8.42
CA PHE A 10 -1.22 -2.71 -7.24
C PHE A 10 -0.56 -1.35 -7.48
N PHE A 11 -0.39 -0.94 -8.75
CA PHE A 11 0.06 0.39 -9.16
C PHE A 11 -1.08 1.34 -9.55
N ARG A 12 -2.33 0.87 -9.49
CA ARG A 12 -3.54 1.67 -9.78
C ARG A 12 -4.46 1.82 -8.56
N GLN A 13 -4.30 0.96 -7.57
CA GLN A 13 -5.04 1.02 -6.32
C GLN A 13 -4.26 1.84 -5.29
N HIS A 14 -4.36 3.16 -5.38
CA HIS A 14 -3.59 4.09 -4.53
C HIS A 14 -4.04 4.11 -3.06
N MET A 15 -5.23 3.58 -2.76
CA MET A 15 -5.74 3.45 -1.40
C MET A 15 -5.01 2.32 -0.67
N ALA A 16 -4.33 2.68 0.43
CA ALA A 16 -3.62 1.75 1.32
C ALA A 16 -2.47 0.97 0.65
N LEU A 17 -1.49 1.70 0.09
CA LEU A 17 -0.26 1.16 -0.52
C LEU A 17 0.48 0.11 0.33
N ALA A 18 0.33 0.14 1.65
CA ALA A 18 0.89 -0.85 2.56
C ALA A 18 0.33 -2.27 2.34
N LEU A 19 -0.86 -2.40 1.77
CA LEU A 19 -1.54 -3.67 1.46
C LEU A 19 -1.22 -4.20 0.06
N ASN A 20 -0.71 -3.34 -0.84
CA ASN A 20 -0.41 -3.68 -2.23
C ASN A 20 0.98 -4.34 -2.34
N GLU A 21 1.07 -5.59 -1.90
CA GLU A 21 2.34 -6.31 -1.80
C GLU A 21 2.27 -7.69 -2.46
N VAL A 22 3.41 -8.24 -2.86
CA VAL A 22 3.52 -9.57 -3.48
C VAL A 22 2.84 -10.62 -2.58
N GLY A 23 1.95 -11.41 -3.17
CA GLY A 23 1.14 -12.40 -2.44
C GLY A 23 -0.07 -11.87 -1.68
N ALA A 24 -0.35 -10.56 -1.70
CA ALA A 24 -1.54 -9.98 -1.10
C ALA A 24 -2.81 -10.25 -1.92
N GLU A 25 -3.96 -10.27 -1.22
CA GLU A 25 -5.29 -10.32 -1.83
C GLU A 25 -5.81 -8.88 -2.01
N PRO A 26 -6.13 -8.42 -3.24
CA PRO A 26 -6.63 -7.06 -3.48
C PRO A 26 -8.00 -6.77 -2.85
N LEU A 27 -8.77 -7.81 -2.54
CA LEU A 27 -10.07 -7.68 -1.88
C LEU A 27 -9.92 -7.55 -0.35
N ALA A 28 -10.77 -6.72 0.25
CA ALA A 28 -10.78 -6.52 1.69
C ALA A 28 -10.97 -7.86 2.43
N ARG A 29 -10.00 -8.21 3.28
CA ARG A 29 -10.15 -9.29 4.26
C ARG A 29 -10.56 -8.71 5.61
N HIS A 30 -11.43 -9.43 6.28
CA HIS A 30 -11.66 -9.22 7.70
C HIS A 30 -10.38 -9.61 8.43
N PHE A 31 -9.97 -8.80 9.40
CA PHE A 31 -8.85 -9.07 10.28
C PHE A 31 -9.36 -9.13 11.73
N SER A 32 -8.89 -10.12 12.48
CA SER A 32 -9.03 -10.18 13.93
C SER A 32 -7.81 -10.88 14.53
N LEU A 33 -7.54 -10.59 15.81
CA LEU A 33 -6.47 -11.28 16.55
C LEU A 33 -6.73 -12.79 16.62
N ASP A 34 -7.99 -13.19 16.80
CA ASP A 34 -8.38 -14.61 16.84
C ASP A 34 -8.10 -15.32 15.52
N GLN A 35 -8.43 -14.68 14.39
CA GLN A 35 -8.13 -15.23 13.06
C GLN A 35 -6.62 -15.34 12.84
N PHE A 36 -5.86 -14.30 13.21
CA PHE A 36 -4.40 -14.34 13.12
C PHE A 36 -3.82 -15.51 13.93
N HIS A 37 -4.26 -15.69 15.18
CA HIS A 37 -3.79 -16.80 16.02
C HIS A 37 -4.18 -18.18 15.46
N ALA A 38 -5.39 -18.32 14.90
CA ALA A 38 -5.82 -19.54 14.23
C ALA A 38 -4.96 -19.86 13.00
N GLU A 39 -4.64 -18.85 12.18
CA GLU A 39 -3.76 -19.00 11.01
C GLU A 39 -2.33 -19.40 11.42
N MET A 40 -1.80 -18.85 12.53
CA MET A 40 -0.49 -19.25 13.07
C MET A 40 -0.48 -20.69 13.59
N GLN A 41 -1.56 -21.16 14.22
CA GLN A 41 -1.69 -22.56 14.64
C GLN A 41 -1.74 -23.50 13.43
N ALA A 42 -2.56 -23.19 12.43
CA ALA A 42 -2.64 -23.97 11.19
C ALA A 42 -1.28 -24.02 10.48
N ARG A 43 -0.55 -22.91 10.43
CA ARG A 43 0.81 -22.87 9.87
C ARG A 43 1.76 -23.80 10.62
N ARG A 44 1.76 -23.78 11.96
CA ARG A 44 2.61 -24.67 12.77
C ARG A 44 2.35 -26.15 12.47
N GLU A 45 1.10 -26.52 12.23
CA GLU A 45 0.71 -27.90 11.95
C GLU A 45 1.09 -28.36 10.53
N HIS A 46 0.90 -27.49 9.54
CA HIS A 46 1.04 -27.86 8.12
C HIS A 46 2.40 -27.49 7.52
N GLN A 47 3.04 -26.45 8.04
CA GLN A 47 4.26 -25.84 7.49
C GLN A 47 5.21 -25.36 8.61
N PRO A 48 5.63 -26.24 9.56
CA PRO A 48 6.42 -25.84 10.73
C PRO A 48 7.77 -25.21 10.39
N ASP A 49 8.39 -25.62 9.28
CA ASP A 49 9.73 -25.14 8.86
C ASP A 49 9.68 -24.02 7.81
N ALA A 50 8.50 -23.52 7.45
CA ALA A 50 8.35 -22.51 6.42
C ALA A 50 8.76 -21.10 6.91
N LEU A 51 9.43 -20.33 6.06
CA LEU A 51 9.87 -18.97 6.35
C LEU A 51 8.70 -17.98 6.52
N SER A 52 8.70 -17.23 7.61
CA SER A 52 7.81 -16.08 7.82
C SER A 52 8.54 -14.81 7.40
N GLY A 53 8.45 -14.47 6.11
CA GLY A 53 9.12 -13.30 5.53
C GLY A 53 8.29 -12.03 5.66
N THR A 54 8.95 -10.93 6.03
CA THR A 54 8.39 -9.58 6.13
C THR A 54 8.95 -8.65 5.03
N SER A 55 10.12 -8.95 4.48
CA SER A 55 10.71 -8.24 3.35
C SER A 55 11.56 -9.19 2.50
N THR A 56 11.61 -8.97 1.19
CA THR A 56 12.47 -9.71 0.25
C THR A 56 13.06 -8.76 -0.78
N HIS A 57 13.87 -9.27 -1.72
CA HIS A 57 14.35 -8.47 -2.85
C HIS A 57 13.24 -8.14 -3.87
N ASP A 58 12.11 -8.87 -3.81
CA ASP A 58 10.98 -8.71 -4.72
C ASP A 58 9.79 -7.97 -4.10
N THR A 59 9.79 -7.74 -2.78
CA THR A 59 8.72 -6.95 -2.15
C THR A 59 8.67 -5.55 -2.76
N LYS A 60 7.47 -5.08 -3.10
CA LYS A 60 7.24 -3.75 -3.68
C LYS A 60 7.72 -2.66 -2.72
N ARG A 61 7.56 -2.87 -1.41
CA ARG A 61 8.03 -1.96 -0.33
C ARG A 61 8.58 -2.78 0.84
N GLY A 62 9.64 -2.30 1.49
CA GLY A 62 10.20 -2.93 2.69
C GLY A 62 9.26 -2.89 3.91
N GLU A 63 9.48 -3.76 4.89
CA GLU A 63 8.58 -3.89 6.06
C GLU A 63 8.36 -2.57 6.82
N ASP A 64 9.43 -1.82 7.08
CA ASP A 64 9.36 -0.55 7.80
C ASP A 64 8.62 0.53 6.99
N ALA A 65 8.76 0.52 5.66
CA ALA A 65 8.04 1.43 4.79
C ALA A 65 6.53 1.15 4.85
N ARG A 66 6.14 -0.13 4.84
CA ARG A 66 4.72 -0.52 5.00
C ARG A 66 4.21 -0.20 6.40
N ALA A 67 5.01 -0.44 7.45
CA ALA A 67 4.65 -0.09 8.83
C ALA A 67 4.38 1.41 8.99
N ARG A 68 5.22 2.29 8.41
CA ARG A 68 4.98 3.75 8.39
C ARG A 68 3.70 4.11 7.65
N LEU A 69 3.44 3.50 6.49
CA LEU A 69 2.22 3.76 5.73
C LEU A 69 0.96 3.36 6.50
N TYR A 70 0.99 2.27 7.29
CA TYR A 70 -0.15 1.91 8.14
C TYR A 70 -0.50 2.98 9.18
N THR A 71 0.48 3.73 9.70
CA THR A 71 0.22 4.80 10.68
C THR A 71 -0.66 5.93 10.12
N LEU A 72 -0.71 6.10 8.79
CA LEU A 72 -1.61 7.07 8.16
C LEU A 72 -3.09 6.74 8.41
N THR A 73 -3.41 5.46 8.63
CA THR A 73 -4.78 5.01 8.93
C THR A 73 -5.23 5.40 10.34
N GLU A 74 -4.29 5.68 11.25
CA GLU A 74 -4.59 6.10 12.62
C GLU A 74 -4.89 7.60 12.74
N ALA A 75 -4.48 8.41 11.75
CA ALA A 75 -4.70 9.85 11.73
C ALA A 75 -5.14 10.37 10.35
N PRO A 76 -6.26 9.86 9.78
CA PRO A 76 -6.64 10.12 8.39
C PRO A 76 -6.95 11.61 8.12
N GLN A 77 -7.48 12.35 9.10
CA GLN A 77 -7.73 13.79 8.94
C GLN A 77 -6.42 14.58 8.84
N ARG A 78 -5.45 14.28 9.72
CA ARG A 78 -4.13 14.92 9.70
C ARG A 78 -3.38 14.61 8.41
N TRP A 79 -3.52 13.37 7.91
CA TRP A 79 -3.01 12.99 6.60
C TRP A 79 -3.62 13.85 5.48
N ALA A 80 -4.95 13.98 5.43
CA ALA A 80 -5.64 14.79 4.43
C ALA A 80 -5.22 16.27 4.46
N GLU A 81 -5.03 16.84 5.65
CA GLU A 81 -4.52 18.20 5.82
C GLU A 81 -3.10 18.37 5.26
N CYS A 82 -2.21 17.42 5.53
CA CYS A 82 -0.86 17.42 4.98
C CYS A 82 -0.88 17.35 3.45
N VAL A 83 -1.68 16.46 2.85
CA VAL A 83 -1.85 16.34 1.40
C VAL A 83 -2.32 17.65 0.78
N ASN A 84 -3.33 18.30 1.36
CA ASN A 84 -3.81 19.59 0.86
C ASN A 84 -2.73 20.68 0.95
N ARG A 85 -1.99 20.74 2.06
CA ARG A 85 -0.88 21.70 2.20
C ARG A 85 0.21 21.45 1.15
N TRP A 86 0.59 20.20 0.91
CA TRP A 86 1.62 19.88 -0.08
C TRP A 86 1.16 20.15 -1.52
N ARG A 87 -0.12 19.94 -1.82
CA ARG A 87 -0.76 20.38 -3.07
C ARG A 87 -0.61 21.87 -3.31
N GLU A 88 -0.94 22.68 -2.31
CA GLU A 88 -0.81 24.14 -2.38
C GLU A 88 0.64 24.56 -2.61
N MET A 89 1.59 23.97 -1.88
CA MET A 89 3.02 24.28 -2.01
C MET A 89 3.58 23.94 -3.40
N ASN A 90 3.06 22.90 -4.05
CA ASN A 90 3.56 22.40 -5.33
C ASN A 90 2.67 22.79 -6.52
N HIS A 91 1.63 23.61 -6.31
CA HIS A 91 0.65 23.96 -7.34
C HIS A 91 1.31 24.45 -8.64
N ASP A 92 2.34 25.29 -8.52
CA ASP A 92 3.03 25.88 -9.68
C ASP A 92 3.96 24.90 -10.42
N GLN A 93 4.20 23.71 -9.85
CA GLN A 93 4.94 22.63 -10.52
C GLN A 93 4.02 21.77 -11.41
N VAL A 94 2.70 21.90 -11.27
CA VAL A 94 1.73 21.15 -12.07
C VAL A 94 1.62 21.77 -13.46
N VAL A 95 1.98 21.00 -14.48
CA VAL A 95 1.89 21.44 -15.88
C VAL A 95 0.60 20.94 -16.50
N ARG A 96 -0.12 21.82 -17.19
CA ARG A 96 -1.31 21.43 -17.94
C ARG A 96 -0.94 21.03 -19.37
N LEU A 97 -1.06 19.74 -19.65
CA LEU A 97 -0.86 19.15 -20.97
C LEU A 97 -2.22 19.02 -21.69
N LYS A 98 -2.19 18.49 -22.92
CA LYS A 98 -3.39 18.31 -23.75
C LYS A 98 -4.37 17.29 -23.17
N ASP A 99 -3.85 16.29 -22.47
CA ASP A 99 -4.55 15.14 -21.88
C ASP A 99 -4.86 15.31 -20.39
N GLY A 100 -4.33 16.34 -19.73
CA GLY A 100 -4.65 16.60 -18.33
C GLY A 100 -3.54 17.36 -17.58
N PRO A 101 -3.68 17.51 -16.26
CA PRO A 101 -2.56 17.92 -15.41
C PRO A 101 -1.50 16.82 -15.36
N ALA A 102 -0.23 17.23 -15.31
CA ALA A 102 0.91 16.37 -15.05
C ALA A 102 1.60 16.85 -13.75
N PRO A 103 1.69 16.00 -12.71
CA PRO A 103 1.17 14.62 -12.64
C PRO A 103 -0.37 14.57 -12.63
N GLU A 104 -0.93 13.43 -13.04
CA GLU A 104 -2.36 13.16 -12.86
C GLU A 104 -2.70 13.13 -11.37
N PRO A 105 -3.93 13.50 -10.95
CA PRO A 105 -4.28 13.54 -9.53
C PRO A 105 -4.07 12.20 -8.81
N ALA A 106 -4.28 11.08 -9.50
CA ALA A 106 -4.05 9.74 -8.95
C ALA A 106 -2.56 9.45 -8.67
N VAL A 107 -1.67 9.94 -9.55
CA VAL A 107 -0.21 9.80 -9.40
C VAL A 107 0.31 10.68 -8.27
N GLU A 108 -0.30 11.84 -8.05
CA GLU A 108 0.04 12.71 -6.92
C GLU A 108 -0.19 12.00 -5.56
N TRP A 109 -1.21 11.14 -5.45
CA TRP A 109 -1.44 10.35 -4.24
C TRP A 109 -0.37 9.29 -3.97
N ASP A 110 0.35 8.83 -4.99
CA ASP A 110 1.43 7.84 -4.83
C ASP A 110 2.77 8.46 -4.42
N ALA A 111 2.96 9.75 -4.71
CA ALA A 111 4.22 10.46 -4.51
C ALA A 111 4.34 11.13 -3.13
N VAL A 112 3.27 11.08 -2.33
CA VAL A 112 3.10 11.76 -1.05
C VAL A 112 2.97 10.73 0.05
#